data_AF-A0A0A2BPN4-F1
#
_entry.id   AF-A0A0A2BPN4-F1
#
_cell.length_a   1.000
_cell.length_b   1.000
_cell.length_c   1.000
_cell.angle_alpha   90.00
_cell.angle_beta   90.00
_cell.angle_gamma   90.00
#
_symmetry.space_group_name_H-M   'P 1'
#
loop_
_entity.id
_entity.type
_entity.pdbx_description
1 polymer ?
#
loop_
_entity_poly.entity_id
_entity_poly.type
_entity_poly.pdbx_seq_one_letter_code
_entity_poly.pdbx_strand_id
1 'polypeptide(L)' 'MQVLSSVAINALLFASLLLVIGVPVLYMTQSDPQDRRNGEIKKIEIIGGVWFHLVLINGLLDFFV' A
#
# COMPACT_ATOMS: atom_id res chain seq x y z
N MET A 1 22.26 6.39 -5.37
CA MET A 1 21.21 5.38 -5.18
C MET A 1 20.79 5.21 -3.73
N GLN A 2 21.72 5.30 -2.77
CA GLN A 2 21.42 5.10 -1.34
C GLN A 2 20.32 6.03 -0.76
N VAL A 3 20.28 7.32 -1.12
CA VAL A 3 19.21 8.23 -0.68
C VAL A 3 17.84 7.82 -1.24
N LEU A 4 17.78 7.46 -2.53
CA LEU A 4 16.55 6.99 -3.18
C LEU A 4 16.05 5.69 -2.54
N SER A 5 16.95 4.75 -2.25
CA SER A 5 16.62 3.50 -1.55
C SER A 5 16.11 3.76 -0.13
N SER A 6 16.76 4.64 0.64
CA SER A 6 16.28 5.02 1.97
C SER A 6 14.87 5.62 1.93
N VAL A 7 14.58 6.51 0.98
CA VAL A 7 13.24 7.08 0.82
C VAL A 7 12.23 5.99 0.42
N ALA A 8 12.57 5.12 -0.53
CA ALA A 8 11.68 4.06 -1.00
C ALA A 8 11.35 3.03 0.09
N ILE A 9 12.32 2.65 0.93
CA ILE A 9 12.12 1.74 2.06
C ILE A 9 11.21 2.37 3.12
N ASN A 10 11.42 3.64 3.44
CA ASN A 10 10.59 4.35 4.43
C ASN A 10 9.17 4.56 3.90
N ALA A 11 9.01 4.88 2.62
CA ALA A 11 7.70 4.97 1.98
C ALA A 11 6.96 3.62 2.00
N LEU A 12 7.66 2.51 1.73
CA LEU A 12 7.10 1.17 1.81
C LEU A 12 6.69 0.82 3.24
N LEU A 13 7.52 1.15 4.24
CA LEU A 13 7.21 0.95 5.65
C LEU A 13 5.93 1.71 6.05
N PHE A 14 5.82 2.97 5.67
CA PHE A 14 4.66 3.79 5.98
C PHE A 14 3.39 3.28 5.28
N ALA A 15 3.49 2.93 3.99
CA ALA A 15 2.37 2.32 3.25
C ALA A 15 1.92 0.99 3.89
N SER A 16 2.86 0.20 4.43
CA SER A 16 2.55 -1.03 5.14
C SER A 16 1.74 -0.76 6.42
N LEU A 17 2.11 0.27 7.19
CA LEU A 17 1.37 0.66 8.39
C LEU A 17 -0.07 1.08 8.05
N LEU A 18 -0.23 1.87 6.97
CA LEU A 18 -1.56 2.27 6.48
C LEU A 18 -2.40 1.06 6.07
N LEU A 19 -1.82 0.05 5.43
CA LEU A 19 -2.55 -1.16 5.05
C LEU A 19 -2.95 -2.00 6.26
N VAL A 20 -2.03 -2.24 7.20
CA VAL A 20 -2.28 -3.08 8.37
C VAL A 20 -3.46 -2.56 9.20
N ILE A 21 -3.57 -1.24 9.36
CA ILE A 21 -4.66 -0.62 10.13
C ILE A 21 -5.86 -0.31 9.24
N GLY A 22 -5.61 0.29 8.07
CA GLY A 22 -6.64 0.79 7.18
C GLY A 22 -7.50 -0.33 6.58
N VAL A 23 -6.91 -1.44 6.14
CA VAL A 23 -7.67 -2.50 5.47
C VAL A 23 -8.73 -3.12 6.39
N PRO A 24 -8.42 -3.54 7.64
CA PRO A 24 -9.44 -4.01 8.58
C PRO A 24 -10.51 -2.96 8.86
N VAL A 25 -10.12 -1.70 9.09
CA VAL A 25 -11.07 -0.60 9.35
C VAL A 25 -12.04 -0.46 8.19
N LEU A 26 -11.53 -0.38 6.96
CA LEU A 26 -12.33 -0.23 5.74
C LEU A 26 -13.26 -1.42 5.51
N TYR A 27 -12.84 -2.64 5.82
CA TYR A 27 -13.70 -3.82 5.78
C TYR A 27 -14.77 -3.86 6.89
N MET A 28 -14.51 -3.28 8.06
CA MET A 28 -15.46 -3.23 9.17
C MET A 28 -16.47 -2.09 9.03
N THR A 29 -16.08 -0.98 8.39
CA THR A 29 -16.95 0.19 8.20
C THR A 29 -17.72 0.18 6.89
N GLN A 30 -17.56 -0.85 6.06
CA GLN A 30 -18.29 -0.98 4.80
C GLN A 30 -19.78 -1.23 5.07
N SER A 31 -20.65 -0.57 4.29
CA SER A 31 -22.11 -0.71 4.39
C SER A 31 -22.62 -2.01 3.73
N ASP A 32 -22.13 -2.32 2.53
CA ASP A 32 -22.47 -3.55 1.79
C ASP A 32 -21.20 -4.18 1.18
N PRO A 33 -20.78 -5.38 1.63
CA PRO A 33 -19.64 -6.10 1.07
C PRO A 33 -19.86 -6.63 -0.35
N GLN A 34 -21.11 -6.74 -0.82
CA GLN A 34 -21.45 -7.21 -2.16
C GLN A 34 -21.55 -6.07 -3.18
N ASP A 35 -21.51 -4.82 -2.73
CA ASP A 35 -21.57 -3.66 -3.62
C ASP A 35 -20.23 -3.47 -4.36
N ARG A 36 -20.26 -3.72 -5.67
CA ARG A 36 -19.12 -3.54 -6.58
C ARG A 36 -18.70 -2.08 -6.75
N ARG A 37 -19.50 -1.11 -6.30
CA ARG A 37 -19.19 0.33 -6.31
C ARG A 37 -18.75 0.84 -4.95
N ASN A 38 -18.51 -0.06 -4.00
CA ASN A 38 -18.11 0.30 -2.65
C ASN A 38 -16.77 1.07 -2.66
N GLY A 39 -16.83 2.33 -2.24
CA GLY A 39 -15.68 3.23 -2.20
C GLY A 39 -14.60 2.76 -1.23
N GLU A 40 -14.96 2.02 -0.18
CA GLU A 40 -13.99 1.51 0.79
C GLU A 40 -13.15 0.38 0.20
N ILE A 41 -13.77 -0.54 -0.56
CA ILE A 41 -13.04 -1.58 -1.32
C ILE A 41 -12.08 -0.94 -2.32
N LYS A 42 -12.53 0.08 -3.05
CA LYS A 42 -11.67 0.80 -4.00
C LYS A 42 -10.48 1.49 -3.31
N LYS A 43 -10.66 2.05 -2.11
CA LYS A 43 -9.55 2.60 -1.32
C LYS A 43 -8.54 1.52 -0.94
N ILE A 44 -9.01 0.34 -0.50
CA ILE A 44 -8.16 -0.82 -0.20
C ILE A 44 -7.33 -1.19 -1.43
N GLU A 45 -7.95 -1.31 -2.60
CA GLU A 45 -7.27 -1.65 -3.86
C GLU A 45 -6.21 -0.62 -4.25
N ILE A 46 -6.52 0.67 -4.13
CA ILE A 46 -5.56 1.75 -4.45
C ILE A 46 -4.35 1.69 -3.52
N ILE A 47 -4.56 1.60 -2.21
CA ILE A 47 -3.46 1.57 -1.24
C ILE A 47 -2.64 0.29 -1.41
N GLY A 48 -3.30 -0.85 -1.67
CA GLY A 48 -2.63 -2.11 -1.98
C GLY A 48 -1.79 -2.04 -3.25
N GLY A 49 -2.30 -1.39 -4.30
CA GLY A 49 -1.58 -1.14 -5.53
C GLY A 49 -0.34 -0.27 -5.32
N VAL A 50 -0.46 0.82 -4.56
CA VAL A 50 0.68 1.69 -4.20
C VAL A 50 1.76 0.89 -3.46
N TRP A 51 1.37 0.11 -2.46
CA TRP A 51 2.29 -0.75 -1.70
C TRP A 51 3.00 -1.76 -2.59
N PHE A 52 2.27 -2.44 -3.47
CA PHE A 52 2.84 -3.41 -4.40
C PHE A 52 3.91 -2.79 -5.31
N HIS A 53 3.64 -1.61 -5.89
CA HIS A 53 4.63 -0.93 -6.72
C HIS A 53 5.85 -0.49 -5.91
N LEU A 54 5.68 -0.06 -4.66
CA LEU A 54 6.79 0.25 -3.77
C LEU A 54 7.66 -0.98 -3.48
N VAL A 55 7.08 -2.18 -3.34
CA VAL A 55 7.86 -3.43 -3.20
C VAL A 55 8.72 -3.66 -4.44
N LEU A 56 8.15 -3.54 -5.64
CA LEU A 56 8.90 -3.74 -6.89
C LEU A 56 10.02 -2.70 -7.06
N ILE A 57 9.74 -1.43 -6.77
CA ILE A 57 10.74 -0.35 -6.83
C ILE A 57 11.88 -0.64 -5.86
N ASN A 58 11.59 -1.02 -4.61
CA ASN A 58 12.64 -1.35 -3.64
C ASN A 58 13.49 -2.55 -4.10
N GLY A 59 12.86 -3.60 -4.61
CA GLY A 59 13.58 -4.75 -5.18
C GLY A 59 14.47 -4.39 -6.36
N LEU A 60 14.05 -3.44 -7.21
CA LEU A 60 14.89 -2.92 -8.30
C LEU A 60 16.05 -2.07 -7.78
N LEU A 61 15.80 -1.22 -6.78
CA LEU A 61 16.83 -0.34 -6.21
C LEU A 61 17.92 -1.11 -5.47
N ASP A 62 17.60 -2.29 -4.92
CA ASP A 62 18.55 -3.16 -4.21
C ASP A 62 19.76 -3.56 -5.06
N PHE A 63 19.59 -3.70 -6.38
CA PHE A 63 20.69 -4.00 -7.30
C PHE A 63 21.69 -2.86 -7.51
N PHE A 64 21.37 -1.64 -7.06
CA PHE A 64 22.14 -0.43 -7.35
C PHE A 64 22.68 0.28 -6.11
N VAL A 65 22.52 -0.30 -4.92
CA VAL A 65 22.92 0.30 -3.63
C VAL A 65 24.07 -0.48 -3.02
#